data_AF-X1KJR3-F1
#
_entry.id   AF-X1KJR3-F1
#
_cell.length_a   1.000
_cell.length_b   1.000
_cell.length_c   1.000
_cell.angle_alpha   90.00
_cell.angle_beta   90.00
_cell.angle_gamma   90.00
#
_symmetry.space_group_name_H-M   'P 1'
#
loop_
_entity.id
_entity.type
_entity.pdbx_description
1 polymer ?
#
loop_
_entity_poly.entity_id
_entity_poly.type
_entity_poly.pdbx_seq_one_letter_code
_entity_poly.pdbx_strand_id
1 'polypeptide(L)'
;FEIRGEIFMSHEGFGRLNEQRQAAGEDIFANPRNATAGTLKLQNSSLVAKRPLDCFLYHLLGENLPFSSHFENLTAAREWGFNIPGYIRKFENIQDLFTYIRDWEERRKGLPFDIDGIVIKVNRYDQQEQLGFTAKSPRWAIAYKFKAEQAVSRLLSIDFQVGRTGAITPVANLEPVLLAGTTVKRASLHNADQIKLLDIRLGDEVYVEKGGDIIPKIVGINLDDARVDELLLEDQADAIRGLKNRRIAREIPVSLNPEKDGTSSSVYVFER
;
A
#
# COMPACT_ATOMS: atom_id res chain seq x y z
N PHE A 1 -30.23 0.37 0.23
CA PHE A 1 -28.86 -0.18 0.25
C PHE A 1 -27.89 0.97 0.49
N GLU A 2 -26.68 0.67 0.97
CA GLU A 2 -25.52 1.57 0.97
C GLU A 2 -24.57 1.12 -0.15
N ILE A 3 -23.93 2.05 -0.85
CA ILE A 3 -22.89 1.72 -1.83
C ILE A 3 -21.57 2.36 -1.41
N ARG A 4 -20.52 1.55 -1.39
CA ARG A 4 -19.16 1.96 -1.06
C ARG A 4 -18.29 1.97 -2.30
N GLY A 5 -17.32 2.88 -2.29
CA GLY A 5 -16.38 3.06 -3.37
C GLY A 5 -15.16 3.84 -2.94
N GLU A 6 -14.28 4.07 -3.90
CA GLU A 6 -13.10 4.92 -3.77
C GLU A 6 -13.34 6.20 -4.59
N ILE A 7 -12.98 7.35 -4.04
CA ILE A 7 -12.90 8.60 -4.79
C ILE A 7 -11.44 8.80 -5.17
N PHE A 8 -11.17 9.18 -6.41
CA PHE A 8 -9.83 9.38 -6.94
C PHE A 8 -9.77 10.59 -7.87
N MET A 9 -8.57 10.96 -8.30
CA MET A 9 -8.33 11.90 -9.39
C MET A 9 -7.62 11.14 -10.51
N SER A 10 -8.09 11.28 -11.74
CA SER A 10 -7.35 10.77 -12.89
C SER A 10 -6.03 11.51 -13.07
N HIS A 11 -5.05 10.90 -13.76
CA HIS A 11 -3.77 11.54 -14.08
C HIS A 11 -3.96 12.85 -14.84
N GLU A 12 -4.89 12.88 -15.80
CA GLU A 12 -5.22 14.10 -16.55
C GLU A 12 -5.86 15.17 -15.66
N GLY A 13 -6.81 14.78 -14.80
CA GLY A 13 -7.44 15.69 -13.85
C GLY A 13 -6.41 16.28 -12.88
N PHE A 14 -5.55 15.42 -12.33
CA PHE A 14 -4.47 15.82 -11.44
C PHE A 14 -3.45 16.75 -12.12
N GLY A 15 -3.05 16.45 -13.35
CA GLY A 15 -2.15 17.28 -14.16
C GLY A 15 -2.70 18.70 -14.34
N ARG A 16 -3.94 18.82 -14.84
CA ARG A 16 -4.63 20.12 -15.00
C ARG A 16 -4.74 20.88 -13.68
N LEU A 17 -5.00 20.17 -12.59
CA LEU A 17 -5.08 20.79 -11.27
C LEU A 17 -3.74 21.39 -10.83
N ASN A 18 -2.63 20.69 -11.07
CA ASN A 18 -1.30 21.19 -10.75
C ASN A 18 -0.87 22.34 -11.65
N GLU A 19 -1.21 22.31 -12.95
CA GLU A 19 -0.97 23.45 -13.86
C GLU A 19 -1.68 24.72 -13.37
N GLN A 20 -2.94 24.63 -12.94
CA GLN A 20 -3.69 25.75 -12.38
C GLN A 20 -3.03 26.32 -11.11
N ARG A 21 -2.55 25.43 -10.22
CA ARG A 21 -1.87 25.83 -8.98
C ARG A 21 -0.55 26.52 -9.27
N GLN A 22 0.24 25.96 -10.19
CA GLN A 22 1.51 26.54 -10.61
C GLN A 22 1.32 27.93 -11.23
N ALA A 23 0.32 28.09 -12.11
CA ALA A 23 -0.02 29.39 -12.70
C ALA A 23 -0.48 30.43 -11.65
N ALA A 24 -1.08 29.97 -10.54
CA ALA A 24 -1.47 30.81 -9.41
C ALA A 24 -0.34 31.06 -8.39
N GLY A 25 0.86 30.50 -8.60
CA GLY A 25 1.97 30.60 -7.65
C GLY A 25 1.79 29.78 -6.37
N GLU A 26 0.90 28.78 -6.38
CA GLU A 26 0.66 27.88 -5.27
C GLU A 26 1.52 26.61 -5.36
N ASP A 27 1.81 26.00 -4.21
CA ASP A 27 2.48 24.70 -4.16
C ASP A 27 1.66 23.63 -4.88
N ILE A 28 2.29 22.88 -5.78
CA ILE A 28 1.67 21.75 -6.48
C ILE A 28 1.47 20.56 -5.53
N PHE A 29 0.48 19.72 -5.84
CA PHE A 29 0.31 18.46 -5.13
C PHE A 29 1.33 17.43 -5.61
N ALA A 30 1.76 16.56 -4.69
CA ALA A 30 2.77 15.55 -4.98
C ALA A 30 2.22 14.30 -5.69
N ASN A 31 0.98 13.88 -5.39
CA ASN A 31 0.35 12.73 -6.07
C ASN A 31 -1.20 12.84 -6.04
N PRO A 32 -1.91 12.13 -6.94
CA PRO A 32 -3.37 12.17 -7.02
C PRO A 32 -4.07 11.76 -5.73
N ARG A 33 -3.55 10.76 -5.01
CA ARG A 33 -4.13 10.26 -3.76
C ARG A 33 -4.17 11.33 -2.66
N ASN A 34 -3.05 12.03 -2.46
CA ASN A 34 -2.94 13.10 -1.48
C ASN A 34 -3.80 14.31 -1.88
N ALA A 35 -3.85 14.66 -3.17
CA ALA A 35 -4.71 15.73 -3.67
C ALA A 35 -6.19 15.40 -3.44
N THR A 36 -6.59 14.16 -3.68
CA THR A 36 -7.97 13.67 -3.45
C THR A 36 -8.33 13.71 -1.97
N ALA A 37 -7.50 13.12 -1.10
CA ALA A 37 -7.74 13.11 0.34
C ALA A 37 -7.75 14.51 0.95
N GLY A 38 -6.87 15.41 0.47
CA GLY A 38 -6.85 16.81 0.86
C GLY A 38 -8.12 17.54 0.43
N THR A 39 -8.59 17.29 -0.79
CA THR A 39 -9.83 17.86 -1.32
C THR A 39 -11.04 17.47 -0.48
N LEU A 40 -11.20 16.19 -0.14
CA LEU A 40 -12.36 15.69 0.60
C LEU A 40 -12.43 16.21 2.06
N LYS A 41 -11.34 16.78 2.57
CA LYS A 41 -11.29 17.40 3.91
C LYS A 41 -11.64 18.89 3.89
N LEU A 42 -11.85 19.50 2.71
CA LEU A 42 -12.24 20.89 2.61
C LEU A 42 -13.66 21.08 3.14
N GLN A 43 -13.85 22.11 3.99
CA GLN A 43 -15.17 22.46 4.50
C GLN A 43 -16.05 23.14 3.44
N ASN A 44 -15.44 23.83 2.47
CA ASN A 44 -16.16 24.53 1.43
C ASN A 44 -16.42 23.61 0.23
N SER A 45 -17.67 23.13 0.11
CA SER A 45 -18.12 22.27 -0.99
C SER A 45 -17.98 22.91 -2.37
N SER A 46 -18.01 24.23 -2.48
CA SER A 46 -17.79 24.93 -3.76
C SER A 46 -16.35 24.82 -4.24
N LEU A 47 -15.38 24.64 -3.33
CA LEU A 47 -14.00 24.34 -3.69
C LEU A 47 -13.84 22.88 -4.10
N VAL A 48 -14.54 21.97 -3.41
CA VAL A 48 -14.55 20.53 -3.76
C VAL A 48 -15.11 20.32 -5.16
N ALA A 49 -16.22 20.98 -5.50
CA ALA A 49 -16.87 20.88 -6.81
C ALA A 49 -15.99 21.33 -7.99
N LYS A 50 -14.95 22.13 -7.74
CA LYS A 50 -13.98 22.56 -8.77
C LYS A 50 -12.84 21.57 -8.98
N ARG A 51 -12.71 20.57 -8.11
CA ARG A 51 -11.64 19.58 -8.22
C ARG A 51 -12.07 18.46 -9.17
N PRO A 52 -11.16 17.94 -10.00
CA PRO A 52 -11.48 16.89 -10.98
C PRO A 52 -11.52 15.52 -10.30
N LEU A 53 -12.46 15.35 -9.37
CA LEU A 53 -12.72 14.10 -8.68
C LEU A 53 -13.57 13.18 -9.53
N ASP A 54 -13.28 11.89 -9.46
CA ASP A 54 -14.11 10.80 -9.97
C ASP A 54 -14.24 9.73 -8.88
N CYS A 55 -15.12 8.75 -9.07
CA CYS A 55 -15.29 7.67 -8.11
C CYS A 55 -15.59 6.35 -8.78
N PHE A 56 -15.12 5.27 -8.15
CA PHE A 56 -15.50 3.92 -8.50
C PHE A 56 -16.24 3.27 -7.35
N LEU A 57 -17.43 2.77 -7.63
CA LEU A 57 -18.26 2.09 -6.65
C LEU A 57 -18.07 0.57 -6.82
N TYR A 58 -17.74 -0.10 -5.71
CA TYR A 58 -17.25 -1.48 -5.75
C TYR A 58 -17.91 -2.39 -4.69
N HIS A 59 -18.83 -1.88 -3.87
CA HIS A 59 -19.50 -2.70 -2.88
C HIS A 59 -20.92 -2.22 -2.56
N LEU A 60 -21.91 -3.08 -2.78
CA LEU A 60 -23.29 -2.86 -2.38
C LEU A 60 -23.57 -3.57 -1.05
N LEU A 61 -24.05 -2.84 -0.06
CA LEU A 61 -24.43 -3.34 1.27
C LEU A 61 -25.94 -3.19 1.49
N GLY A 62 -26.57 -4.23 2.02
CA GLY A 62 -27.97 -4.21 2.39
C GLY A 62 -28.49 -5.61 2.70
N GLU A 63 -29.61 -5.69 3.40
CA GLU A 63 -30.24 -6.96 3.80
C GLU A 63 -31.01 -7.60 2.63
N ASN A 64 -31.61 -6.78 1.75
CA ASN A 64 -32.43 -7.22 0.63
C ASN A 64 -31.84 -6.74 -0.71
N LEU A 65 -30.64 -7.22 -1.03
CA LEU A 65 -30.03 -6.94 -2.32
C LEU A 65 -30.74 -7.74 -3.45
N PRO A 66 -30.86 -7.19 -4.66
CA PRO A 66 -31.56 -7.86 -5.76
C PRO A 66 -31.01 -9.23 -6.16
N PHE A 67 -29.71 -9.46 -5.93
CA PHE A 67 -29.05 -10.72 -6.26
C PHE A 67 -28.28 -11.30 -5.06
N SER A 68 -28.00 -12.60 -5.10
CA SER A 68 -27.24 -13.29 -4.05
C SER A 68 -25.72 -13.23 -4.24
N SER A 69 -25.26 -12.62 -5.33
CA SER A 69 -23.83 -12.49 -5.63
C SER A 69 -23.37 -11.05 -5.78
N HIS A 70 -22.12 -10.81 -5.39
CA HIS A 70 -21.49 -9.50 -5.44
C HIS A 70 -21.38 -8.97 -6.87
N PHE A 71 -20.94 -9.79 -7.82
CA PHE A 71 -20.77 -9.40 -9.22
C PHE A 71 -22.09 -9.00 -9.90
N GLU A 72 -23.17 -9.75 -9.67
CA GLU A 72 -24.49 -9.45 -10.24
C GLU A 72 -25.05 -8.15 -9.68
N ASN A 73 -24.91 -7.91 -8.37
CA ASN A 73 -25.35 -6.65 -7.77
C ASN A 73 -24.57 -5.44 -8.27
N LEU A 74 -23.26 -5.58 -8.53
CA LEU A 74 -22.49 -4.49 -9.15
C LEU A 74 -22.85 -4.31 -10.62
N THR A 75 -23.20 -5.37 -11.32
CA THR A 75 -23.70 -5.27 -12.70
C THR A 75 -25.01 -4.51 -12.74
N ALA A 76 -25.95 -4.85 -11.85
CA ALA A 76 -27.21 -4.12 -11.70
C ALA A 76 -26.99 -2.66 -11.25
N ALA A 77 -26.05 -2.41 -10.33
CA ALA A 77 -25.70 -1.05 -9.94
C ALA A 77 -25.19 -0.22 -11.11
N ARG A 78 -24.41 -0.82 -12.03
CA ARG A 78 -23.98 -0.16 -13.26
C ARG A 78 -25.18 0.22 -14.14
N GLU A 79 -26.16 -0.67 -14.28
CA GLU A 79 -27.41 -0.39 -15.01
C GLU A 79 -28.24 0.73 -14.39
N TRP A 80 -28.13 0.94 -13.07
CA TRP A 80 -28.75 2.07 -12.36
C TRP A 80 -28.01 3.41 -12.53
N GLY A 81 -26.87 3.41 -13.25
CA GLY A 81 -26.08 4.62 -13.50
C GLY A 81 -24.94 4.87 -12.52
N PHE A 82 -24.65 3.93 -11.62
CA PHE A 82 -23.47 4.02 -10.76
C PHE A 82 -22.18 3.79 -11.55
N ASN A 83 -21.12 4.54 -11.24
CA ASN A 83 -19.81 4.36 -11.87
C ASN A 83 -19.11 3.11 -11.29
N ILE A 84 -19.35 1.97 -11.93
CA ILE A 84 -18.75 0.68 -11.56
C ILE A 84 -17.57 0.39 -12.50
N PRO A 85 -16.35 0.12 -11.99
CA PRO A 85 -15.17 -0.14 -12.82
C PRO A 85 -15.43 -1.16 -13.92
N GLY A 86 -14.94 -0.89 -15.14
CA GLY A 86 -15.01 -1.80 -16.28
C GLY A 86 -14.10 -3.03 -16.16
N TYR A 87 -13.25 -3.07 -15.13
CA TYR A 87 -12.18 -4.05 -14.95
C TYR A 87 -12.55 -5.19 -13.96
N ILE A 88 -13.81 -5.28 -13.56
CA ILE A 88 -14.28 -6.35 -12.64
C ILE A 88 -14.55 -7.64 -13.43
N ARG A 89 -14.06 -8.78 -12.94
CA ARG A 89 -14.18 -10.13 -13.53
C ARG A 89 -14.23 -11.17 -12.38
N LYS A 90 -14.92 -12.32 -12.40
CA LYS A 90 -15.39 -13.21 -13.48
C LYS A 90 -14.62 -14.56 -13.62
N PHE A 91 -13.92 -15.13 -12.63
CA PHE A 91 -13.08 -16.37 -12.67
C PHE A 91 -13.55 -17.62 -11.89
N GLU A 92 -13.80 -18.75 -12.56
CA GLU A 92 -14.23 -19.99 -11.88
C GLU A 92 -13.10 -20.79 -11.21
N ASN A 93 -11.85 -20.49 -11.52
CA ASN A 93 -10.67 -21.17 -10.96
C ASN A 93 -9.56 -20.18 -10.60
N ILE A 94 -8.63 -20.63 -9.75
CA ILE A 94 -7.55 -19.79 -9.23
C ILE A 94 -6.43 -19.54 -10.25
N GLN A 95 -6.24 -20.44 -11.22
CA GLN A 95 -5.22 -20.30 -12.26
C GLN A 95 -5.54 -19.13 -13.20
N ASP A 96 -6.79 -18.98 -13.60
CA ASP A 96 -7.25 -17.86 -14.43
C ASP A 96 -7.18 -16.53 -13.66
N LEU A 97 -7.48 -16.55 -12.35
CA LEU A 97 -7.25 -15.40 -11.48
C LEU A 97 -5.79 -14.99 -11.52
N PHE A 98 -4.85 -15.90 -11.25
CA PHE A 98 -3.43 -15.54 -11.21
C PHE A 98 -2.90 -15.08 -12.55
N THR A 99 -3.43 -15.63 -13.65
CA THR A 99 -3.12 -15.15 -15.00
C THR A 99 -3.58 -13.70 -15.16
N TYR A 100 -4.81 -13.40 -14.77
CA TYR A 100 -5.32 -12.04 -14.79
C TYR A 100 -4.52 -11.07 -13.93
N ILE A 101 -4.13 -11.48 -12.72
CA ILE A 101 -3.29 -10.66 -11.84
C ILE A 101 -1.96 -10.31 -12.50
N ARG A 102 -1.29 -11.30 -13.11
CA ARG A 102 -0.02 -11.07 -13.83
C ARG A 102 -0.20 -10.12 -15.01
N ASP A 103 -1.26 -10.30 -15.80
CA ASP A 103 -1.55 -9.41 -16.94
C ASP A 103 -1.73 -7.95 -16.48
N TRP A 104 -2.28 -7.74 -15.29
CA TRP A 104 -2.49 -6.42 -14.71
C TRP A 104 -1.23 -5.73 -14.18
N GLU A 105 -0.14 -6.46 -13.90
CA GLU A 105 1.12 -5.83 -13.50
C GLU A 105 1.66 -4.86 -14.55
N GLU A 106 1.44 -5.19 -15.83
CA GLU A 106 1.81 -4.37 -16.97
C GLU A 106 0.67 -3.45 -17.42
N ARG A 107 -0.56 -3.96 -17.53
CA ARG A 107 -1.70 -3.16 -18.02
C ARG A 107 -2.02 -1.96 -17.15
N ARG A 108 -1.76 -2.04 -15.84
CA ARG A 108 -1.98 -0.92 -14.91
C ARG A 108 -1.24 0.36 -15.31
N LYS A 109 -0.09 0.24 -15.98
CA LYS A 109 0.71 1.40 -16.43
C LYS A 109 -0.02 2.25 -17.48
N GLY A 110 -1.03 1.68 -18.16
CA GLY A 110 -1.87 2.38 -19.12
C GLY A 110 -3.18 2.91 -18.55
N LEU A 111 -3.46 2.71 -17.26
CA LEU A 111 -4.66 3.25 -16.64
C LEU A 111 -4.54 4.77 -16.45
N PRO A 112 -5.64 5.52 -16.57
CA PRO A 112 -5.64 6.96 -16.31
C PRO A 112 -5.68 7.30 -14.81
N PHE A 113 -5.38 6.34 -13.93
CA PHE A 113 -5.38 6.48 -12.47
C PHE A 113 -4.44 5.45 -11.86
N ASP A 114 -4.00 5.70 -10.63
CA ASP A 114 -3.09 4.81 -9.92
C ASP A 114 -3.85 3.65 -9.25
N ILE A 115 -3.28 2.45 -9.32
CA ILE A 115 -3.74 1.28 -8.56
C ILE A 115 -2.55 0.58 -7.88
N ASP A 116 -2.74 0.15 -6.63
CA ASP A 116 -1.70 -0.51 -5.83
C ASP A 116 -1.82 -2.04 -5.80
N GLY A 117 -2.89 -2.56 -6.40
CA GLY A 117 -3.17 -3.98 -6.42
C GLY A 117 -4.58 -4.33 -6.83
N ILE A 118 -4.92 -5.55 -6.48
CA ILE A 118 -6.11 -6.29 -6.85
C ILE A 118 -6.74 -6.89 -5.57
N VAL A 119 -7.85 -6.33 -5.12
CA VAL A 119 -8.74 -6.86 -4.11
C VAL A 119 -9.51 -8.06 -4.64
N ILE A 120 -9.10 -9.21 -4.18
CA ILE A 120 -9.76 -10.49 -4.35
C ILE A 120 -10.99 -10.58 -3.43
N LYS A 121 -12.15 -11.05 -3.91
CA LYS A 121 -13.35 -11.32 -3.11
C LYS A 121 -14.02 -12.66 -3.47
N VAL A 122 -14.56 -13.33 -2.46
CA VAL A 122 -15.54 -14.43 -2.62
C VAL A 122 -16.85 -13.82 -3.14
N ASN A 123 -17.47 -14.43 -4.16
CA ASN A 123 -18.56 -13.80 -4.88
C ASN A 123 -19.93 -13.91 -4.21
N ARG A 124 -20.26 -15.08 -3.63
CA ARG A 124 -21.59 -15.29 -3.07
C ARG A 124 -21.68 -14.71 -1.67
N TYR A 125 -22.78 -14.05 -1.35
CA TYR A 125 -22.95 -13.41 -0.05
C TYR A 125 -23.15 -14.40 1.10
N ASP A 126 -23.79 -15.54 0.85
CA ASP A 126 -23.92 -16.62 1.85
C ASP A 126 -22.54 -17.13 2.32
N GLN A 127 -21.60 -17.27 1.40
CA GLN A 127 -20.21 -17.64 1.70
C GLN A 127 -19.46 -16.51 2.43
N GLN A 128 -19.69 -15.25 2.04
CA GLN A 128 -19.10 -14.11 2.75
C GLN A 128 -19.58 -14.04 4.21
N GLU A 129 -20.87 -14.28 4.45
CA GLU A 129 -21.46 -14.30 5.79
C GLU A 129 -20.88 -15.43 6.64
N GLN A 130 -20.79 -16.65 6.08
CA GLN A 130 -20.18 -17.80 6.75
C GLN A 130 -18.71 -17.58 7.09
N LEU A 131 -17.94 -16.97 6.17
CA LEU A 131 -16.53 -16.65 6.40
C LEU A 131 -16.37 -15.54 7.44
N GLY A 132 -17.28 -14.57 7.46
CA GLY A 132 -17.31 -13.50 8.45
C GLY A 132 -16.07 -12.60 8.42
N PHE A 133 -15.73 -12.05 9.59
CA PHE A 133 -14.71 -11.02 9.76
C PHE A 133 -13.71 -11.40 10.86
N THR A 134 -12.50 -10.87 10.75
CA THR A 134 -11.57 -10.71 11.88
C THR A 134 -11.88 -9.40 12.61
N ALA A 135 -11.12 -9.08 13.66
CA ALA A 135 -11.25 -7.79 14.34
C ALA A 135 -10.99 -6.56 13.44
N LYS A 136 -10.33 -6.74 12.28
CA LYS A 136 -9.89 -5.63 11.41
C LYS A 136 -10.28 -5.76 9.94
N SER A 137 -10.58 -6.97 9.46
CA SER A 137 -10.77 -7.22 8.02
C SER A 137 -11.72 -8.39 7.74
N PRO A 138 -12.43 -8.39 6.60
CA PRO A 138 -13.19 -9.56 6.15
C PRO A 138 -12.26 -10.76 5.90
N ARG A 139 -12.78 -11.98 6.11
CA ARG A 139 -12.08 -13.23 5.76
C ARG A 139 -12.31 -13.65 4.31
N TRP A 140 -13.35 -13.08 3.68
CA TRP A 140 -13.77 -13.37 2.31
C TRP A 140 -13.17 -12.42 1.26
N ALA A 141 -12.30 -11.49 1.66
CA ALA A 141 -11.61 -10.60 0.75
C ALA A 141 -10.16 -10.33 1.15
N ILE A 142 -9.28 -10.17 0.16
CA ILE A 142 -7.85 -9.88 0.36
C ILE A 142 -7.35 -8.92 -0.71
N ALA A 143 -6.52 -7.94 -0.34
CA ALA A 143 -5.82 -7.11 -1.30
C ALA A 143 -4.51 -7.79 -1.74
N TYR A 144 -4.47 -8.26 -2.98
CA TYR A 144 -3.27 -8.74 -3.66
C TYR A 144 -2.52 -7.53 -4.22
N LYS A 145 -1.51 -7.06 -3.50
CA LYS A 145 -0.73 -5.90 -3.93
C LYS A 145 0.26 -6.28 -5.01
N PHE A 146 0.41 -5.42 -6.02
CA PHE A 146 1.50 -5.56 -6.97
C PHE A 146 2.84 -5.33 -6.28
N LYS A 147 3.92 -5.80 -6.90
CA LYS A 147 5.26 -5.47 -6.43
C LYS A 147 5.41 -3.95 -6.39
N ALA A 148 5.78 -3.44 -5.22
CA ALA A 148 5.99 -2.01 -5.00
C ALA A 148 7.10 -1.53 -5.93
N GLU A 149 6.97 -0.28 -6.43
CA GLU A 149 8.09 0.37 -7.07
C GLU A 149 9.25 0.46 -6.08
N GLN A 150 10.46 0.23 -6.59
CA GLN A 150 11.70 0.30 -5.84
C GLN A 150 12.59 1.35 -6.51
N ALA A 151 13.27 2.14 -5.68
CA ALA A 151 14.33 3.03 -6.12
C ALA A 151 15.57 2.75 -5.30
N VAL A 152 16.74 2.98 -5.90
CA VAL A 152 18.02 2.90 -5.20
C VAL A 152 18.38 4.29 -4.70
N SER A 153 18.85 4.37 -3.45
CA SER A 153 19.32 5.62 -2.85
C SER A 153 20.42 5.33 -1.86
N ARG A 154 21.32 6.30 -1.67
CA ARG A 154 22.38 6.20 -0.66
C ARG A 154 21.85 6.44 0.76
N LEU A 155 22.27 5.60 1.70
CA LEU A 155 22.01 5.75 3.13
C LEU A 155 23.00 6.73 3.77
N LEU A 156 22.51 7.88 4.24
CA LEU A 156 23.33 8.94 4.82
C LEU A 156 23.52 8.77 6.34
N SER A 157 22.44 8.46 7.06
CA SER A 157 22.47 8.26 8.51
C SER A 157 21.26 7.47 9.01
N ILE A 158 21.28 7.01 10.26
CA ILE A 158 20.16 6.34 10.91
C ILE A 158 19.82 7.09 12.20
N ASP A 159 18.58 7.59 12.29
CA ASP A 159 18.03 8.14 13.54
C ASP A 159 17.28 7.05 14.31
N PHE A 160 17.29 7.11 15.65
CA PHE A 160 16.52 6.20 16.50
C PHE A 160 15.41 6.96 17.23
N GLN A 161 14.16 6.65 16.90
CA GLN A 161 12.99 7.30 17.49
C GLN A 161 12.40 6.44 18.61
N VAL A 162 12.11 7.04 19.76
CA VAL A 162 11.43 6.36 20.87
C VAL A 162 9.91 6.57 20.74
N GLY A 163 9.18 5.47 20.51
CA GLY A 163 7.73 5.48 20.41
C GLY A 163 7.04 5.63 21.77
N ARG A 164 5.73 5.88 21.74
CA ARG A 164 4.90 6.06 22.95
C ARG A 164 4.94 4.87 23.92
N THR A 165 5.22 3.67 23.43
CA THR A 165 5.35 2.44 24.22
C THR A 165 6.79 2.16 24.67
N GLY A 166 7.74 3.06 24.39
CA GLY A 166 9.17 2.86 24.64
C GLY A 166 9.92 2.07 23.55
N ALA A 167 9.22 1.62 22.51
CA ALA A 167 9.84 0.94 21.39
C ALA A 167 10.78 1.87 20.61
N ILE A 168 12.02 1.44 20.37
CA ILE A 168 13.01 2.18 19.59
C ILE A 168 12.89 1.78 18.12
N THR A 169 12.57 2.74 17.26
CA THR A 169 12.39 2.53 15.81
C THR A 169 13.51 3.21 15.03
N PRO A 170 14.33 2.46 14.28
CA PRO A 170 15.35 3.03 13.42
C PRO A 170 14.73 3.62 12.14
N VAL A 171 15.20 4.81 11.75
CA VAL A 171 14.77 5.55 10.57
C VAL A 171 15.99 5.92 9.74
N ALA A 172 16.06 5.39 8.52
CA ALA A 172 17.07 5.74 7.54
C ALA A 172 16.84 7.17 7.03
N ASN A 173 17.90 7.97 6.99
CA ASN A 173 17.97 9.24 6.27
C ASN A 173 18.72 8.99 4.96
N LEU A 174 18.07 9.33 3.85
CA LEU A 174 18.48 8.97 2.51
C LEU A 174 18.85 10.21 1.71
N GLU A 175 19.73 10.02 0.73
CA GLU A 175 19.84 10.96 -0.38
C GLU A 175 18.46 11.11 -1.07
N PRO A 176 18.01 12.32 -1.43
CA PRO A 176 16.66 12.48 -1.98
C PRO A 176 16.45 11.67 -3.27
N VAL A 177 15.51 10.73 -3.25
CA VAL A 177 15.18 9.88 -4.40
C VAL A 177 13.72 10.03 -4.81
N LEU A 178 13.42 10.03 -6.11
CA LEU A 178 12.06 10.02 -6.61
C LEU A 178 11.50 8.59 -6.58
N LEU A 179 10.38 8.39 -5.89
CA LEU A 179 9.71 7.08 -5.77
C LEU A 179 8.19 7.27 -5.74
N ALA A 180 7.47 6.61 -6.65
CA ALA A 180 6.01 6.71 -6.79
C ALA A 180 5.51 8.17 -6.75
N GLY A 181 6.10 9.04 -7.58
CA GLY A 181 5.75 10.46 -7.71
C GLY A 181 6.13 11.35 -6.52
N THR A 182 6.75 10.81 -5.47
CA THR A 182 7.13 11.56 -4.26
C THR A 182 8.63 11.52 -4.02
N THR A 183 9.24 12.63 -3.59
CA THR A 183 10.64 12.63 -3.14
C THR A 183 10.73 12.01 -1.75
N VAL A 184 11.39 10.86 -1.65
CA VAL A 184 11.66 10.16 -0.40
C VAL A 184 13.03 10.56 0.12
N LYS A 185 13.07 11.03 1.37
CA LYS A 185 14.30 11.34 2.11
C LYS A 185 14.46 10.50 3.38
N ARG A 186 13.40 9.79 3.78
CA ARG A 186 13.37 8.99 5.00
C ARG A 186 12.64 7.69 4.74
N ALA A 187 13.16 6.59 5.28
CA ALA A 187 12.56 5.28 5.18
C ALA A 187 12.65 4.53 6.51
N SER A 188 11.66 3.69 6.80
CA SER A 188 11.68 2.81 7.96
C SER A 188 12.69 1.68 7.77
N LEU A 189 13.48 1.40 8.81
CA LEU A 189 14.30 0.19 8.92
C LEU A 189 13.61 -0.89 9.78
N HIS A 190 12.36 -0.65 10.18
CA HIS A 190 11.54 -1.49 11.06
C HIS A 190 12.10 -1.66 12.49
N ASN A 191 13.22 -2.36 12.65
CA ASN A 191 13.85 -2.65 13.93
C ASN A 191 15.33 -3.01 13.74
N ALA A 192 16.07 -3.18 14.84
CA ALA A 192 17.50 -3.49 14.79
C ALA A 192 17.82 -4.87 14.19
N ASP A 193 16.90 -5.84 14.30
CA ASP A 193 17.11 -7.19 13.74
C ASP A 193 17.01 -7.16 12.21
N GLN A 194 16.13 -6.33 11.66
CA GLN A 194 16.02 -6.10 10.22
C GLN A 194 17.29 -5.45 9.65
N ILE A 195 17.90 -4.49 10.36
CA ILE A 195 19.19 -3.89 9.95
C ILE A 195 20.27 -4.95 9.85
N LYS A 196 20.36 -5.84 10.84
CA LYS A 196 21.34 -6.94 10.85
C LYS A 196 21.05 -7.97 9.76
N LEU A 197 19.78 -8.33 9.57
CA LEU A 197 19.36 -9.31 8.56
C LEU A 197 19.70 -8.83 7.14
N LEU A 198 19.51 -7.55 6.87
CA LEU A 198 19.82 -6.92 5.59
C LEU A 198 21.30 -6.48 5.48
N ASP A 199 22.08 -6.62 6.55
CA ASP A 199 23.49 -6.17 6.68
C ASP A 199 23.71 -4.74 6.18
N ILE A 200 22.82 -3.82 6.62
CA ILE A 200 22.83 -2.42 6.20
C ILE A 200 23.89 -1.63 6.98
N ARG A 201 24.71 -0.88 6.25
CA ARG A 201 25.77 -0.01 6.76
C ARG A 201 25.59 1.42 6.24
N LEU A 202 26.15 2.38 6.98
CA LEU A 202 26.15 3.77 6.52
C LEU A 202 26.94 3.88 5.21
N GLY A 203 26.44 4.70 4.29
CA GLY A 203 27.02 4.84 2.96
C GLY A 203 26.51 3.82 1.93
N ASP A 204 25.87 2.73 2.34
CA ASP A 204 25.33 1.74 1.41
C ASP A 204 24.29 2.36 0.46
N GLU A 205 24.31 1.90 -0.79
CA GLU A 205 23.14 2.01 -1.65
C GLU A 205 22.09 1.01 -1.21
N VAL A 206 20.86 1.50 -0.99
CA VAL A 206 19.76 0.69 -0.47
C VAL A 206 18.56 0.76 -1.40
N TYR A 207 17.87 -0.39 -1.54
CA TYR A 207 16.57 -0.47 -2.18
C TYR A 207 15.51 0.08 -1.24
N VAL A 208 14.87 1.15 -1.68
CA VAL A 208 13.78 1.82 -0.99
C VAL A 208 12.49 1.50 -1.73
N GLU A 209 11.50 0.98 -1.01
CA GLU A 209 10.18 0.69 -1.58
C GLU A 209 9.07 1.41 -0.83
N LYS A 210 7.96 1.69 -1.53
CA LYS A 210 6.79 2.32 -0.95
C LYS A 210 5.59 1.37 -1.04
N GLY A 211 5.26 0.71 0.06
CA GLY A 211 4.13 -0.21 0.12
C GLY A 211 2.80 0.56 0.12
N GLY A 212 2.03 0.44 -0.98
CA GLY A 212 0.72 1.10 -1.12
C GLY A 212 0.74 2.60 -0.86
N ASP A 213 1.77 3.29 -1.37
CA ASP A 213 1.98 4.75 -1.37
C ASP A 213 2.04 5.50 -0.03
N ILE A 214 2.21 4.84 1.11
CA ILE A 214 2.18 5.54 2.41
C ILE A 214 3.56 5.63 3.09
N ILE A 215 4.18 4.49 3.44
CA ILE A 215 5.40 4.49 4.27
C ILE A 215 6.56 3.88 3.48
N PRO A 216 7.59 4.67 3.13
CA PRO A 216 8.82 4.14 2.55
C PRO A 216 9.56 3.26 3.55
N LYS A 217 10.14 2.16 3.07
CA LYS A 217 10.96 1.24 3.88
C LYS A 217 12.14 0.73 3.06
N ILE A 218 13.21 0.38 3.77
CA ILE A 218 14.37 -0.29 3.16
C ILE A 218 14.08 -1.78 3.05
N VAL A 219 14.31 -2.36 1.88
CA VAL A 219 14.07 -3.79 1.62
C VAL A 219 15.33 -4.60 1.31
N GLY A 220 16.44 -3.93 1.08
CA GLY A 220 17.73 -4.57 0.88
C GLY A 220 18.81 -3.57 0.54
N ILE A 221 20.04 -4.07 0.47
CA ILE A 221 21.20 -3.37 -0.05
C ILE A 221 21.33 -3.62 -1.55
N ASN A 222 21.78 -2.61 -2.28
CA ASN A 222 22.22 -2.77 -3.66
C ASN A 222 23.67 -3.24 -3.65
N LEU A 223 23.90 -4.52 -3.99
CA LEU A 223 25.22 -5.15 -3.97
C LEU A 223 26.04 -4.88 -5.24
N ASP A 224 25.46 -4.20 -6.23
CA ASP A 224 26.12 -3.91 -7.50
C ASP A 224 27.20 -2.82 -7.36
N ASP A 225 27.18 -2.04 -6.27
CA ASP A 225 28.27 -1.14 -5.90
C ASP A 225 29.14 -1.78 -4.81
N ALA A 226 30.46 -1.74 -5.01
CA ALA A 226 31.42 -2.39 -4.14
C ALA A 226 31.41 -1.68 -2.78
N ARG A 227 31.18 -2.44 -1.69
CA ARG A 227 31.37 -1.93 -0.33
C ARG A 227 32.78 -1.36 -0.20
N VAL A 228 32.88 -0.03 -0.09
CA VAL A 228 34.08 0.59 0.43
C VAL A 228 34.05 0.32 1.92
N ASP A 229 34.80 -0.69 2.37
CA ASP A 229 35.00 -0.99 3.79
C ASP A 229 35.66 0.22 4.47
N GLU A 230 34.86 1.20 4.92
CA GLU A 230 35.34 2.27 5.77
C GLU A 230 34.36 2.61 6.90
N LEU A 231 34.89 2.47 8.12
CA LEU A 231 34.36 2.78 9.45
C LEU A 231 33.24 1.89 10.04
N LEU A 232 33.72 0.90 10.81
CA LEU A 232 32.99 0.27 11.91
C LEU A 232 32.38 1.33 12.85
N LEU A 233 31.06 1.27 13.03
CA LEU A 233 30.29 1.98 14.05
C LEU A 233 30.59 1.40 15.46
N GLU A 234 31.82 1.54 15.95
CA GLU A 234 32.13 1.19 17.35
C GLU A 234 31.65 2.26 18.35
N ASP A 235 31.40 3.50 17.91
CA ASP A 235 31.11 4.61 18.84
C ASP A 235 29.62 4.86 19.18
N GLN A 236 28.67 4.12 18.60
CA GLN A 236 27.22 4.32 18.86
C GLN A 236 26.55 3.13 19.59
N ALA A 237 27.19 1.96 19.64
CA ALA A 237 26.69 0.80 20.38
C ALA A 237 26.64 1.05 21.90
N ASP A 238 27.50 1.94 22.40
CA ASP A 238 27.55 2.29 23.83
C ASP A 238 26.38 3.19 24.27
N ALA A 239 25.80 3.98 23.35
CA ALA A 239 24.56 4.71 23.62
C ALA A 239 23.36 3.76 23.84
N ILE A 240 23.35 2.60 23.18
CA ILE A 240 22.30 1.58 23.31
C ILE A 240 22.55 0.67 24.53
N ARG A 241 23.81 0.34 24.85
CA ARG A 241 24.17 -0.43 26.05
C ARG A 241 23.87 0.35 27.34
N GLY A 242 24.04 1.67 27.35
CA GLY A 242 23.70 2.53 28.49
C GLY A 242 22.21 2.49 28.87
N LEU A 243 21.31 2.19 27.93
CA LEU A 243 19.86 2.13 28.16
C LEU A 243 19.34 0.73 28.53
N LYS A 244 20.12 -0.34 28.29
CA LYS A 244 19.68 -1.74 28.50
C LYS A 244 19.96 -2.34 29.89
N ASN A 245 20.63 -1.61 30.79
CA ASN A 245 20.89 -2.09 32.17
C ASN A 245 19.68 -2.00 33.12
N ARG A 246 18.46 -1.80 32.61
CA ARG A 246 17.24 -1.96 33.41
C ARG A 246 16.26 -2.90 32.70
N ARG A 247 16.23 -4.14 33.20
CA ARG A 247 15.18 -5.19 33.08
C ARG A 247 15.39 -6.28 32.01
N ILE A 248 16.16 -7.27 32.47
CA ILE A 248 16.05 -8.74 32.39
C ILE A 248 15.01 -9.34 31.41
N ALA A 249 15.58 -10.23 30.60
CA ALA A 249 15.06 -11.19 29.63
C ALA A 249 13.92 -12.13 30.07
N ARG A 250 13.18 -12.65 29.07
CA ARG A 250 12.82 -14.07 28.94
C ARG A 250 12.43 -14.39 27.49
N GLU A 251 13.19 -15.27 26.85
CA GLU A 251 12.88 -15.92 25.57
C GLU A 251 11.98 -17.15 25.80
N ILE A 252 11.09 -17.44 24.83
CA ILE A 252 10.45 -18.75 24.67
C ILE A 252 10.43 -19.07 23.17
N PRO A 253 10.93 -20.23 22.71
CA PRO A 253 10.90 -20.63 21.31
C PRO A 253 9.61 -21.41 20.97
N VAL A 254 9.11 -21.28 19.74
CA VAL A 254 8.04 -22.15 19.21
C VAL A 254 8.41 -22.66 17.82
N SER A 255 8.31 -23.98 17.67
CA SER A 255 8.56 -24.79 16.49
C SER A 255 7.41 -24.76 15.47
N LEU A 256 7.75 -24.99 14.20
CA LEU A 256 6.83 -25.17 13.08
C LEU A 256 6.55 -26.66 12.84
N ASN A 257 5.33 -27.01 12.42
CA ASN A 257 5.13 -28.06 11.42
C ASN A 257 3.80 -27.91 10.64
N PRO A 258 3.73 -28.40 9.38
CA PRO A 258 2.71 -28.06 8.37
C PRO A 258 1.70 -29.21 8.10
N GLU A 259 0.85 -28.99 7.07
CA GLU A 259 -0.22 -29.82 6.46
C GLU A 259 -1.65 -29.35 6.82
N LYS A 260 -2.68 -29.37 5.96
CA LYS A 260 -2.92 -29.73 4.54
C LYS A 260 -4.30 -29.14 4.15
N ASP A 261 -4.57 -29.13 2.84
CA ASP A 261 -5.86 -29.32 2.16
C ASP A 261 -6.35 -28.20 1.25
N GLY A 262 -6.57 -28.63 0.00
CA GLY A 262 -7.08 -27.85 -1.12
C GLY A 262 -8.59 -27.88 -1.21
N THR A 263 -9.16 -26.76 -1.65
CA THR A 263 -10.48 -26.68 -2.28
C THR A 263 -10.41 -25.57 -3.33
N SER A 264 -10.70 -25.93 -4.57
CA SER A 264 -10.72 -24.99 -5.70
C SER A 264 -11.86 -23.99 -5.49
N SER A 265 -11.52 -22.71 -5.36
CA SER A 265 -12.47 -21.61 -5.25
C SER A 265 -12.20 -20.61 -6.35
N SER A 266 -13.29 -20.15 -6.95
CA SER A 266 -13.40 -19.09 -7.96
C SER A 266 -13.17 -17.72 -7.30
N VAL A 267 -12.24 -16.90 -7.79
CA VAL A 267 -11.71 -15.71 -7.09
C VAL A 267 -11.80 -14.45 -7.95
N TYR A 268 -12.32 -13.31 -7.48
CA TYR A 268 -12.53 -12.08 -8.29
C TYR A 268 -11.81 -10.84 -7.81
N VAL A 269 -11.37 -10.02 -8.76
CA VAL A 269 -10.48 -8.85 -8.61
C VAL A 269 -11.24 -7.53 -8.55
N PHE A 270 -10.78 -6.62 -7.69
CA PHE A 270 -11.17 -5.22 -7.57
C PHE A 270 -9.91 -4.37 -7.47
N GLU A 271 -9.84 -3.21 -8.09
CA GLU A 271 -8.65 -2.36 -7.95
C GLU A 271 -8.72 -1.57 -6.65
N ARG A 272 -7.57 -1.35 -6.01
CA ARG A 272 -7.39 -0.44 -4.87
C ARG A 272 -6.44 0.68 -5.26
#